data_AF-A0A5E3XDT9-F1
#
_entry.id   AF-A0A5E3XDT9-F1
#
_cell.length_a   1.000
_cell.length_b   1.000
_cell.length_c   1.000
_cell.angle_alpha   90.00
_cell.angle_beta   90.00
_cell.angle_gamma   90.00
#
_symmetry.space_group_name_H-M   'P 1'
#
loop_
_entity.id
_entity.type
_entity.pdbx_description
1 polymer ?
#
loop_
_entity_poly.entity_id
_entity_poly.type
_entity_poly.pdbx_seq_one_letter_code
_entity_poly.pdbx_strand_id
1 'polypeptide(L)'
;MLAQWSYLFILSVLVALVVAQDNLETVPNPFKDGPSTPAPKTEQPVCTPYGRCEPCPDDALKEPFCQPFGNRQLMHCTSSSPVTPSDSAASSFDTPPTELDKSGNPVTGLVPAWASCGRIPARERADFWEFIACNAFIAACALGAVVVRGRKISALATRELAARIGVGVRAV
;
A
#
# COMPACT_ATOMS: atom_id res chain seq x y z
N MET A 1 23.93 -9.75 -25.70
CA MET A 1 22.65 -9.93 -26.43
C MET A 1 21.43 -9.90 -25.51
N LEU A 2 21.50 -10.33 -24.24
CA LEU A 2 20.38 -10.27 -23.28
C LEU A 2 19.88 -8.84 -22.97
N ALA A 3 20.78 -7.84 -22.92
CA ALA A 3 20.43 -6.45 -22.62
C ALA A 3 19.54 -5.79 -23.70
N GLN A 4 19.64 -6.23 -24.96
CA GLN A 4 18.85 -5.65 -26.06
C GLN A 4 17.40 -6.16 -26.06
N TRP A 5 17.21 -7.40 -25.59
CA TRP A 5 15.90 -7.99 -25.37
C TRP A 5 15.19 -7.35 -24.17
N SER A 6 15.92 -7.00 -23.10
CA SER A 6 15.33 -6.26 -21.97
C SER A 6 14.86 -4.87 -22.37
N TYR A 7 15.58 -4.13 -23.22
CA TYR A 7 15.12 -2.81 -23.67
C TYR A 7 13.86 -2.87 -24.53
N LEU A 8 13.77 -3.83 -25.45
CA LEU A 8 12.56 -4.01 -26.27
C LEU A 8 11.36 -4.49 -25.44
N PHE A 9 11.61 -5.35 -24.44
CA PHE A 9 10.58 -5.80 -23.51
C PHE A 9 10.09 -4.66 -22.61
N ILE A 10 11.00 -3.84 -22.08
CA ILE A 10 10.64 -2.64 -21.32
C ILE A 10 9.84 -1.67 -22.21
N LEU A 11 10.27 -1.44 -23.46
CA LEU A 11 9.56 -0.55 -24.37
C LEU A 11 8.16 -1.08 -24.73
N SER A 12 8.01 -2.39 -24.94
CA SER A 12 6.70 -2.99 -25.21
C SER A 12 5.77 -2.96 -23.99
N VAL A 13 6.31 -3.16 -22.78
CA VAL A 13 5.54 -3.05 -21.53
C VAL A 13 5.08 -1.60 -21.31
N LEU A 14 5.94 -0.61 -21.59
CA LEU A 14 5.56 0.80 -21.50
C LEU A 14 4.46 1.18 -22.50
N VAL A 15 4.55 0.71 -23.75
CA VAL A 15 3.49 0.95 -24.75
C VAL A 15 2.19 0.24 -24.36
N ALA A 16 2.25 -0.99 -23.83
CA ALA A 16 1.07 -1.71 -23.36
C ALA A 16 0.40 -1.04 -22.15
N LEU A 17 1.18 -0.49 -21.20
CA LEU A 17 0.66 0.24 -20.05
C LEU A 17 0.03 1.58 -20.44
N VAL A 18 0.59 2.27 -21.44
CA VAL A 18 -0.01 3.51 -22.00
C VAL A 18 -1.35 3.21 -22.68
N VAL A 19 -1.46 2.09 -23.40
CA VAL A 19 -2.71 1.67 -24.04
C VAL A 19 -3.74 1.13 -23.02
N ALA A 20 -3.29 0.59 -21.88
CA ALA A 20 -4.17 0.05 -20.85
C ALA A 20 -4.80 1.11 -19.92
N GLN A 21 -4.35 2.36 -19.95
CA GLN A 21 -4.89 3.43 -19.09
C GLN A 21 -6.25 3.99 -19.53
N ASP A 22 -6.81 3.56 -20.67
CA ASP A 22 -8.11 4.06 -21.17
C ASP A 22 -9.36 3.35 -20.57
N ASN A 23 -9.21 2.45 -19.59
CA ASN A 23 -10.35 1.77 -18.94
C ASN A 23 -10.29 1.81 -17.41
N LEU A 24 -10.34 2.99 -16.81
CA LEU A 24 -10.75 3.10 -15.40
C LEU A 24 -12.27 3.25 -15.34
N GLU A 25 -12.92 2.09 -15.34
CA GLU A 25 -14.35 1.96 -15.09
C GLU A 25 -14.64 2.39 -13.64
N THR A 26 -15.56 3.33 -13.50
CA THR A 26 -15.99 3.87 -12.20
C THR A 26 -16.78 2.78 -11.48
N VAL A 27 -16.20 2.18 -10.42
CA VAL A 27 -16.92 1.21 -9.57
C VAL A 27 -18.02 1.94 -8.80
N PRO A 28 -19.31 1.55 -8.91
CA PRO A 28 -20.36 2.08 -8.06
C PRO A 28 -20.18 1.56 -6.62
N ASN A 29 -20.22 2.46 -5.64
CA ASN A 29 -20.23 2.10 -4.21
C ASN A 29 -21.48 1.26 -3.87
N PRO A 30 -21.34 0.04 -3.31
CA PRO A 30 -22.48 -0.75 -2.85
C PRO A 30 -22.66 -0.55 -1.33
N PHE A 31 -22.81 0.69 -0.86
CA PHE A 31 -23.28 0.91 0.52
C PHE A 31 -24.81 1.00 0.49
N LYS A 32 -25.44 -0.15 0.68
CA LYS A 32 -26.88 -0.32 0.80
C LYS A 32 -27.20 -0.30 2.30
N ASP A 33 -27.85 0.77 2.75
CA ASP A 33 -28.35 0.88 4.13
C ASP A 33 -29.35 -0.25 4.40
N GLY A 34 -28.95 -1.17 5.28
CA GLY A 34 -29.84 -2.19 5.85
C GLY A 34 -30.51 -1.68 7.13
N PRO A 35 -31.78 -2.02 7.39
CA PRO A 35 -32.50 -1.58 8.58
C PRO A 35 -31.91 -2.23 9.85
N SER A 36 -31.66 -1.40 10.85
CA SER A 36 -31.18 -1.77 12.17
C SER A 36 -32.27 -2.47 12.98
N THR A 37 -32.23 -3.80 13.04
CA THR A 37 -32.96 -4.57 14.06
C THR A 37 -32.21 -4.46 15.40
N PRO A 38 -32.86 -4.11 16.52
CA PRO A 38 -32.20 -4.06 17.82
C PRO A 38 -31.91 -5.49 18.30
N ALA A 39 -30.61 -5.82 18.37
CA ALA A 39 -30.12 -7.08 18.92
C ALA A 39 -30.26 -7.11 20.46
N PRO A 40 -30.48 -8.29 21.06
CA PRO A 40 -30.60 -8.45 22.51
C PRO A 40 -29.31 -8.02 23.22
N LYS A 41 -29.44 -7.46 24.43
CA LYS A 41 -28.32 -7.03 25.27
C LYS A 41 -27.57 -8.24 25.83
N THR A 42 -26.72 -8.84 25.01
CA THR A 42 -25.60 -9.67 25.47
C THR A 42 -24.44 -8.72 25.75
N GLU A 43 -23.88 -8.74 26.97
CA GLU A 43 -22.74 -7.91 27.33
C GLU A 43 -21.58 -8.21 26.37
N GLN A 44 -21.30 -7.29 25.44
CA GLN A 44 -20.29 -7.47 24.41
C GLN A 44 -18.91 -7.17 25.03
N PRO A 45 -17.89 -8.02 24.80
CA PRO A 45 -16.53 -7.74 25.29
C PRO A 45 -16.03 -6.44 24.65
N VAL A 46 -15.49 -5.54 25.48
CA VAL A 46 -14.91 -4.28 25.02
C VAL A 46 -13.47 -4.57 24.59
N CYS A 47 -13.19 -4.35 23.30
CA CYS A 47 -11.86 -4.54 22.72
C CYS A 47 -11.20 -3.18 22.42
N THR A 48 -9.94 -3.02 22.82
CA THR A 48 -9.14 -1.81 22.57
C THR A 48 -7.89 -2.15 21.76
N PRO A 49 -7.50 -1.31 20.79
CA PRO A 49 -6.33 -1.56 19.96
C PRO A 49 -5.04 -1.45 20.76
N TYR A 50 -4.14 -2.38 20.49
CA TYR A 50 -2.85 -2.51 21.13
C TYR A 50 -1.75 -2.70 20.08
N GLY A 51 -0.69 -1.91 20.16
CA GLY A 51 0.43 -1.99 19.22
C GLY A 51 0.20 -1.25 17.89
N ARG A 52 1.15 -1.42 16.96
CA ARG A 52 1.13 -0.75 15.64
C ARG A 52 0.40 -1.62 14.61
N CYS A 53 -0.13 -0.97 13.59
CA CYS A 53 -0.65 -1.64 12.40
C CYS A 53 0.51 -2.29 11.64
N GLU A 54 0.41 -3.60 11.42
CA GLU A 54 1.43 -4.40 10.73
C GLU A 54 0.85 -5.10 9.50
N PRO A 55 1.69 -5.43 8.49
CA PRO A 55 1.25 -6.20 7.35
C PRO A 55 0.80 -7.61 7.78
N CYS A 56 -0.27 -8.09 7.18
CA CYS A 56 -0.66 -9.48 7.35
C CYS A 56 0.35 -10.43 6.70
N PRO A 57 0.61 -11.59 7.31
CA PRO A 57 1.38 -12.65 6.67
C PRO A 57 0.54 -13.31 5.56
N ASP A 58 1.23 -13.88 4.57
CA ASP A 58 0.62 -14.35 3.32
C ASP A 58 -0.45 -15.44 3.52
N ASP A 59 -0.31 -16.24 4.58
CA ASP A 59 -1.24 -17.30 4.97
C ASP A 59 -2.56 -16.76 5.53
N ALA A 60 -2.54 -15.59 6.18
CA ALA A 60 -3.69 -14.97 6.82
C ALA A 60 -4.33 -13.84 6.00
N LEU A 61 -3.83 -13.54 4.79
CA LEU A 61 -4.34 -12.41 3.98
C LEU A 61 -5.84 -12.49 3.67
N LYS A 62 -6.40 -13.71 3.66
CA LYS A 62 -7.83 -13.97 3.38
C LYS A 62 -8.70 -13.83 4.62
N GLU A 63 -8.11 -13.75 5.80
CA GLU A 63 -8.85 -13.63 7.04
C GLU A 63 -9.51 -12.25 7.17
N PRO A 64 -10.67 -12.17 7.84
CA PRO A 64 -11.44 -10.92 7.92
C PRO A 64 -10.68 -9.80 8.63
N PHE A 65 -9.78 -10.12 9.56
CA PHE A 65 -8.95 -9.13 10.25
C PHE A 65 -7.84 -8.53 9.36
N CYS A 66 -7.64 -9.05 8.14
CA CYS A 66 -6.72 -8.50 7.16
C CYS A 66 -7.43 -7.68 6.08
N GLN A 67 -8.75 -7.75 5.97
CA GLN A 67 -9.48 -7.08 4.91
C GLN A 67 -9.94 -5.67 5.35
N PRO A 68 -9.92 -4.66 4.45
CA PRO A 68 -9.58 -4.71 3.02
C PRO A 68 -8.11 -4.37 2.70
N PHE A 69 -7.32 -3.91 3.68
CA PHE A 69 -6.03 -3.28 3.43
C PHE A 69 -4.82 -4.23 3.49
N GLY A 70 -5.03 -5.50 3.83
CA GLY A 70 -3.97 -6.48 4.06
C GLY A 70 -3.13 -6.19 5.32
N ASN A 71 -3.65 -5.38 6.26
CA ASN A 71 -2.96 -5.02 7.49
C ASN A 71 -3.80 -5.40 8.72
N ARG A 72 -3.13 -5.82 9.79
CA ARG A 72 -3.72 -6.20 11.08
C ARG A 72 -3.10 -5.44 12.25
N GLN A 73 -3.86 -5.30 13.32
CA GLN A 73 -3.41 -4.72 14.59
C GLN A 73 -3.86 -5.62 15.74
N LEU A 74 -3.02 -5.75 16.75
CA LEU A 74 -3.35 -6.53 17.95
C LEU A 74 -4.40 -5.76 18.77
N MET A 75 -5.28 -6.47 19.45
CA MET A 75 -6.35 -5.92 20.28
C MET A 75 -6.33 -6.62 21.64
N HIS A 76 -6.62 -5.85 22.69
CA HIS A 76 -6.92 -6.38 24.02
C HIS A 76 -8.42 -6.30 24.27
N CYS A 77 -9.03 -7.47 24.48
CA CYS A 77 -10.43 -7.58 24.83
C CYS A 77 -10.59 -7.91 26.31
N THR A 78 -11.45 -7.17 27.01
CA THR A 78 -11.84 -7.46 28.40
C THR A 78 -13.28 -7.97 28.40
N SER A 79 -13.50 -9.17 28.93
CA SER A 79 -14.84 -9.70 29.17
C SER A 79 -15.38 -9.10 30.47
N SER A 80 -16.47 -8.33 30.38
CA SER A 80 -17.29 -8.06 31.57
C SER A 80 -18.11 -9.33 31.84
N SER A 81 -17.66 -10.18 32.74
CA SER A 81 -18.55 -11.14 33.38
C SER A 81 -18.36 -11.04 34.89
N PRO A 82 -19.44 -10.88 35.66
CA PRO A 82 -19.37 -11.02 37.10
C PRO A 82 -18.96 -12.47 37.39
N VAL A 83 -17.78 -12.65 37.99
CA VAL A 83 -17.35 -13.95 38.49
C VAL A 83 -18.26 -14.30 39.66
N THR A 84 -19.30 -15.10 39.42
CA THR A 84 -19.92 -15.88 40.48
C THR A 84 -18.87 -16.92 40.91
N PRO A 85 -18.47 -16.98 42.19
CA PRO A 85 -17.55 -18.00 42.64
C PRO A 85 -18.30 -19.33 42.66
N SER A 86 -18.14 -20.12 41.60
CA SER A 86 -18.52 -21.53 41.62
C SER A 86 -17.25 -22.34 41.53
N ASP A 87 -16.96 -22.99 42.66
CA ASP A 87 -15.92 -23.97 42.87
C ASP A 87 -15.85 -24.96 41.70
N SER A 88 -14.64 -25.15 41.13
CA SER A 88 -14.00 -26.47 40.94
C SER A 88 -12.87 -26.46 39.89
N ALA A 89 -11.78 -27.13 40.26
CA ALA A 89 -10.83 -27.85 39.41
C ALA A 89 -9.72 -27.07 38.67
N ALA A 90 -8.59 -26.99 39.38
CA ALA A 90 -7.21 -27.16 38.92
C ALA A 90 -6.96 -27.33 37.40
N SER A 91 -6.23 -26.37 36.82
CA SER A 91 -5.11 -26.71 35.93
C SER A 91 -4.00 -25.67 36.09
N SER A 92 -2.83 -26.16 36.49
CA SER A 92 -1.58 -25.43 36.62
C SER A 92 -0.97 -25.22 35.23
N PHE A 93 -0.91 -23.97 34.77
CA PHE A 93 -0.02 -23.55 33.70
C PHE A 93 0.56 -22.17 34.04
N ASP A 94 1.88 -22.06 33.86
CA ASP A 94 2.73 -20.92 34.21
C ASP A 94 2.09 -19.55 33.92
N THR A 95 1.96 -18.73 34.96
CA THR A 95 1.26 -17.44 34.89
C THR A 95 2.23 -16.32 34.48
N PRO A 96 1.94 -15.54 33.41
CA PRO A 96 2.59 -14.27 33.10
C PRO A 96 2.18 -13.18 34.12
N PRO A 97 2.89 -12.03 34.20
CA PRO A 97 2.71 -11.07 35.27
C PRO A 97 1.28 -10.51 35.29
N THR A 98 0.63 -10.63 36.45
CA THR A 98 -0.69 -10.08 36.74
C THR A 98 -0.58 -8.56 36.79
N GLU A 99 -0.90 -7.88 35.69
CA GLU A 99 -1.15 -6.45 35.76
C GLU A 99 -2.49 -6.23 36.49
N LEU A 100 -2.43 -5.54 37.63
CA LEU A 100 -3.61 -5.12 38.38
C LEU A 100 -4.25 -3.94 37.66
N ASP A 101 -5.57 -3.91 37.60
CA ASP A 101 -6.28 -2.71 37.17
C ASP A 101 -6.10 -1.55 38.18
N LYS A 102 -6.52 -0.34 37.80
CA LYS A 102 -6.51 0.85 38.67
C LYS A 102 -7.36 0.69 39.95
N SER A 103 -8.14 -0.39 40.06
CA SER A 103 -8.98 -0.73 41.21
C SER A 103 -8.39 -1.85 42.07
N GLY A 104 -7.23 -2.42 41.74
CA GLY A 104 -6.59 -3.47 42.51
C GLY A 104 -7.08 -4.89 42.23
N ASN A 105 -7.81 -5.14 41.14
CA ASN A 105 -8.30 -6.47 40.77
C ASN A 105 -7.39 -7.15 39.73
N PRO A 106 -7.19 -8.48 39.82
CA PRO A 106 -6.42 -9.23 38.83
C PRO A 106 -7.20 -9.27 37.50
N VAL A 107 -6.62 -8.70 36.43
CA VAL A 107 -7.25 -8.72 35.10
C VAL A 107 -7.18 -10.14 34.53
N THR A 108 -8.18 -10.95 34.87
CA THR A 108 -8.29 -12.34 34.43
C THR A 108 -9.02 -12.34 33.09
N GLY A 109 -8.33 -12.64 31.99
CA GLY A 109 -8.97 -12.89 30.69
C GLY A 109 -8.68 -11.93 29.53
N LEU A 110 -7.52 -11.26 29.49
CA LEU A 110 -7.09 -10.58 28.26
C LEU A 110 -6.76 -11.63 27.18
N VAL A 111 -7.69 -11.87 26.25
CA VAL A 111 -7.42 -12.71 25.08
C VAL A 111 -6.82 -11.81 23.98
N PRO A 112 -5.60 -12.10 23.48
CA PRO A 112 -5.05 -11.37 22.34
C PRO A 112 -5.90 -11.67 21.10
N ALA A 113 -6.43 -10.63 20.48
CA ALA A 113 -7.22 -10.72 19.26
C ALA A 113 -6.61 -9.86 18.15
N TRP A 114 -6.95 -10.16 16.91
CA TRP A 114 -6.53 -9.36 15.75
C TRP A 114 -7.72 -8.60 15.18
N ALA A 115 -7.51 -7.33 14.83
CA ALA A 115 -8.47 -6.54 14.08
C ALA A 115 -7.83 -5.97 12.82
N SER A 116 -8.68 -5.63 11.85
CA SER A 116 -8.25 -4.86 10.70
C SER A 116 -7.84 -3.45 11.12
N CYS A 117 -6.75 -2.98 10.53
CA CYS A 117 -6.27 -1.63 10.75
C CYS A 117 -6.17 -0.88 9.43
N GLY A 118 -5.89 0.42 9.54
CA GLY A 118 -5.79 1.30 8.40
C GLY A 118 -4.59 1.01 7.50
N ARG A 119 -4.42 1.91 6.53
CA ARG A 119 -3.23 1.96 5.68
C ARG A 119 -2.01 2.37 6.51
N ILE A 120 -0.83 1.87 6.15
CA ILE A 120 0.45 2.21 6.80
C ILE A 120 1.16 3.27 5.94
N PRO A 121 1.09 4.58 6.29
CA PRO A 121 1.53 5.65 5.39
C PRO A 121 3.03 5.63 5.08
N ALA A 122 3.83 5.06 5.99
CA ALA A 122 5.27 4.91 5.79
C ALA A 122 5.59 3.98 4.60
N ARG A 123 4.79 2.92 4.41
CA ARG A 123 4.98 1.97 3.32
C ARG A 123 4.41 2.50 2.00
N GLU A 124 3.20 3.04 2.04
CA GLU A 124 2.58 3.62 0.84
C GLU A 124 3.40 4.78 0.25
N ARG A 125 4.08 5.55 1.10
CA ARG A 125 4.96 6.63 0.62
C ARG A 125 6.14 6.09 -0.19
N ALA A 126 6.71 4.95 0.19
CA ALA A 126 7.81 4.35 -0.56
C ALA A 126 7.34 3.88 -1.94
N ASP A 127 6.21 3.17 -1.99
CA ASP A 127 5.61 2.69 -3.24
C ASP A 127 5.20 3.87 -4.16
N PHE A 128 4.70 4.96 -3.57
CA PHE A 128 4.38 6.18 -4.30
C PHE A 128 5.62 6.79 -4.96
N TRP A 129 6.76 6.85 -4.25
CA TRP A 129 7.99 7.40 -4.82
C TRP A 129 8.55 6.55 -5.95
N GLU A 130 8.41 5.23 -5.90
CA GLU A 130 8.78 4.35 -6.99
C GLU A 130 7.98 4.67 -8.26
N PHE A 131 6.65 4.81 -8.12
CA PHE A 131 5.78 5.20 -9.23
C PHE A 131 6.15 6.57 -9.81
N ILE A 132 6.39 7.57 -8.96
CA ILE A 132 6.80 8.91 -9.39
C ILE A 132 8.16 8.88 -10.11
N ALA A 133 9.13 8.16 -9.57
CA ALA A 133 10.47 8.04 -10.16
C ALA A 133 10.41 7.40 -11.56
N CYS A 134 9.61 6.35 -11.73
CA CYS A 134 9.43 5.69 -13.02
C CYS A 134 8.83 6.65 -14.07
N ASN A 135 7.77 7.38 -13.72
CA ASN A 135 7.15 8.36 -14.62
C ASN A 135 8.08 9.53 -14.95
N ALA A 136 8.81 10.05 -13.95
CA ALA A 136 9.79 11.11 -14.15
C ALA A 136 10.92 10.67 -15.10
N PHE A 137 11.38 9.43 -14.99
CA PHE A 137 12.39 8.87 -15.88
C PHE A 137 11.88 8.79 -17.32
N ILE A 138 10.66 8.30 -17.54
CA ILE A 138 10.04 8.25 -18.87
C ILE A 138 9.90 9.66 -19.47
N ALA A 139 9.43 10.63 -18.67
CA ALA A 139 9.31 12.02 -19.10
C ALA A 139 10.66 12.63 -19.47
N ALA A 140 11.71 12.36 -18.70
CA ALA A 140 13.07 12.82 -18.99
C ALA A 140 13.61 12.21 -20.29
N CYS A 141 13.40 10.91 -20.51
CA CYS A 141 13.76 10.23 -21.76
C CYS A 141 13.03 10.82 -22.98
N ALA A 142 11.73 11.07 -22.86
CA ALA A 142 10.93 11.68 -23.92
C ALA A 142 11.42 13.11 -24.24
N LEU A 143 11.66 13.93 -23.23
CA LEU A 143 12.20 15.28 -23.40
C LEU A 143 13.60 15.26 -24.05
N GLY A 144 14.46 14.36 -23.58
CA GLY A 144 15.80 14.16 -24.16
C GLY A 144 15.73 13.81 -25.65
N ALA A 145 14.82 12.92 -26.04
CA ALA A 145 14.61 12.55 -27.45
C ALA A 145 14.18 13.75 -28.31
N VAL A 146 13.25 14.58 -27.81
CA VAL A 146 12.81 15.79 -28.50
C VAL A 146 13.95 16.79 -28.66
N VAL A 147 14.75 17.02 -27.62
CA VAL A 147 15.91 17.91 -27.67
C VAL A 147 16.94 17.41 -28.67
N VAL A 148 17.30 16.13 -28.64
CA VAL A 148 18.25 15.54 -29.61
C VAL A 148 17.72 15.67 -31.03
N ARG A 149 16.43 15.39 -31.25
CA ARG A 149 15.80 15.54 -32.56
C ARG A 149 15.82 16.99 -33.04
N GLY A 150 15.48 17.95 -32.18
CA GLY A 150 15.52 19.37 -32.49
C GLY A 150 16.92 19.87 -32.84
N ARG A 151 17.95 19.42 -32.09
CA ARG A 151 19.36 19.72 -32.38
C ARG A 151 19.82 19.13 -33.71
N LYS A 152 19.40 17.91 -34.06
CA LYS A 152 19.70 17.29 -35.36
C LYS A 152 19.07 18.06 -36.52
N ILE A 153 17.78 18.41 -36.40
CA ILE A 153 17.06 19.15 -37.46
C ILE A 153 17.66 20.54 -37.67
N SER A 154 17.94 21.27 -36.59
CA SER A 154 18.57 22.60 -36.67
C SER A 154 19.99 22.54 -37.27
N ALA A 155 20.79 21.53 -36.92
CA ALA A 155 22.11 21.34 -37.51
C ALA A 155 22.07 21.04 -39.03
N LEU A 156 21.03 20.35 -39.51
CA LEU A 156 20.85 20.13 -40.95
C LEU A 156 20.40 21.41 -41.66
N ALA A 157 19.47 22.16 -41.06
CA ALA A 157 19.00 23.43 -41.60
C ALA A 157 20.13 24.47 -41.70
N THR A 158 21.02 24.56 -40.69
CA THR A 158 22.18 25.46 -40.76
C THR A 158 23.18 25.06 -41.84
N ARG A 159 23.36 23.76 -42.10
CA ARG A 159 24.22 23.27 -43.19
C ARG A 159 23.65 23.60 -44.57
N GLU A 160 22.33 23.47 -44.73
CA GLU A 160 21.67 23.84 -45.99
C GLU A 160 21.75 25.35 -46.25
N LEU A 161 21.53 26.17 -45.22
CA LEU A 161 21.69 27.62 -45.31
C LEU A 161 23.15 28.03 -45.61
N ALA A 162 24.13 27.41 -44.94
CA ALA A 162 25.54 27.68 -45.18
C ALA A 162 25.98 27.29 -46.60
N ALA A 163 25.44 26.20 -47.16
CA ALA A 163 25.68 25.80 -48.55
C ALA A 163 25.14 26.83 -49.55
N ARG A 164 24.03 27.52 -49.23
CA ARG A 164 23.44 28.56 -50.09
C ARG A 164 24.19 29.90 -50.00
N ILE A 165 24.73 30.26 -48.82
CA ILE A 165 25.41 31.55 -48.59
C ILE A 165 26.94 31.43 -48.81
N GLY A 166 27.48 30.23 -48.98
CA GLY A 166 28.91 30.00 -49.26
C GLY A 166 29.84 30.23 -48.06
N VAL A 167 29.31 30.32 -46.84
CA VAL A 167 30.04 30.75 -45.62
C VAL A 167 30.78 29.58 -44.92
N GLY A 168 30.91 28.41 -45.57
CA GLY A 168 31.42 27.18 -44.95
C GLY A 168 32.78 26.66 -45.41
N VAL A 169 33.43 27.28 -46.40
CA VAL A 169 34.73 26.81 -46.95
C VAL A 169 35.81 27.87 -46.74
N ARG A 170 36.20 28.12 -45.50
CA ARG A 170 37.53 28.66 -45.18
C ARG A 170 37.88 28.43 -43.71
N ALA A 171 38.60 27.36 -43.45
CA ALA A 171 39.51 27.28 -42.31
C ALA A 171 40.80 26.65 -42.83
N VAL A 172 41.85 27.47 -42.84
CA VAL A 172 43.26 27.09 -42.96
C VAL A 172 43.64 26.26 -41.73
#